data_AF-A0A2M7DLC9-F1
#
_entry.id   AF-A0A2M7DLC9-F1
#
_cell.length_a   1.000
_cell.length_b   1.000
_cell.length_c   1.000
_cell.angle_alpha   90.00
_cell.angle_beta   90.00
_cell.angle_gamma   90.00
#
_symmetry.space_group_name_H-M   'P 1'
#
loop_
_entity.id
_entity.type
_entity.pdbx_description
1 polymer ?
#
loop_
_entity_poly.entity_id
_entity_poly.type
_entity_poly.pdbx_seq_one_letter_code
_entity_poly.pdbx_strand_id
1 'polypeptide(L)'
;LIINKYNILKLFPNKIKRFFAFLNFINIDESLNLKYIIIFFGLAVLSVLTTLFTPYGLKLYEFLGDYFKNTIYLKLIMEWQSFYYLPIQYLQLLYSAFFIIIILFSAIKFFNEGRTKPINLWDISAAAFFFLLAFKSKRNFPLFFVSSFPIIVYFFSDFFVIPDKFKIKNWPKQFIIIKIFLIIALLLLSFNRLLTANYIEDPFIFFKNSHPYKAAQYLKKHPELDTNLLSIYNWGGYLIWTLPEKKLFIDGRLSQYPYAGHTLMEEYYEFYNKDKIEDKINEYNIKLILLNSREDPYKLNWIDKYFLLFNQEKINKTENNLKNYLDGSSGWKVLYRDDVATVYSRL
;
A
#
# COMPACT_ATOMS: atom_id res chain seq x y z
N LEU A 1 -24.56 34.32 35.77
CA LEU A 1 -24.41 34.65 34.33
C LEU A 1 -23.69 33.50 33.64
N ILE A 2 -24.50 32.58 33.13
CA ILE A 2 -24.09 31.30 32.53
C ILE A 2 -23.43 31.62 31.19
N ILE A 3 -22.11 31.54 31.14
CA ILE A 3 -21.35 31.67 29.90
C ILE A 3 -21.68 30.44 29.06
N ASN A 4 -22.46 30.70 28.01
CA ASN A 4 -23.03 29.73 27.09
C ASN A 4 -21.90 28.92 26.43
N LYS A 5 -21.78 27.64 26.82
CA LYS A 5 -20.70 26.69 26.50
C LYS A 5 -20.63 26.27 25.01
N TYR A 6 -21.35 26.98 24.13
CA TYR A 6 -21.57 26.63 22.72
C TYR A 6 -20.88 27.57 21.70
N ASN A 7 -20.20 28.64 22.11
CA ASN A 7 -19.77 29.69 21.17
C ASN A 7 -18.29 29.72 20.76
N ILE A 8 -17.43 28.86 21.29
CA ILE A 8 -15.98 28.97 21.01
C ILE A 8 -15.60 28.45 19.61
N LEU A 9 -16.45 27.66 18.93
CA LEU A 9 -16.20 27.19 17.56
C LEU A 9 -16.99 27.94 16.46
N LYS A 10 -17.66 29.04 16.80
CA LYS A 10 -18.17 30.02 15.81
C LYS A 10 -17.14 31.07 15.39
N LEU A 11 -15.88 30.98 15.86
CA LEU A 11 -14.87 32.02 15.65
C LEU A 11 -14.24 32.04 14.24
N PHE A 12 -14.36 30.97 13.46
CA PHE A 12 -13.71 30.88 12.13
C PHE A 12 -14.57 30.56 10.90
N PRO A 13 -15.84 30.11 10.95
CA PRO A 13 -16.57 29.79 9.71
C PRO A 13 -16.76 31.04 8.84
N ASN A 14 -17.03 32.21 9.43
CA ASN A 14 -17.23 33.45 8.65
C ASN A 14 -15.92 34.01 8.07
N LYS A 15 -14.77 33.81 8.73
CA LYS A 15 -13.46 34.23 8.20
C LYS A 15 -12.95 33.26 7.13
N ILE A 16 -13.14 31.95 7.31
CA ILE A 16 -12.80 30.92 6.33
C ILE A 16 -13.69 31.05 5.08
N LYS A 17 -15.02 31.20 5.24
CA LYS A 17 -15.95 31.46 4.11
C LYS A 17 -15.62 32.75 3.36
N ARG A 18 -15.17 33.82 4.06
CA ARG A 18 -14.72 35.07 3.41
C ARG A 18 -13.39 34.95 2.69
N PHE A 19 -12.42 34.22 3.23
CA PHE A 19 -11.09 34.07 2.63
C PHE A 19 -11.07 33.05 1.49
N PHE A 20 -11.93 32.04 1.56
CA PHE A 20 -12.10 30.99 0.57
C PHE A 20 -13.52 31.02 -0.02
N ALA A 21 -13.90 32.12 -0.67
CA ALA A 21 -15.20 32.24 -1.33
C ALA A 21 -15.47 31.11 -2.35
N PHE A 22 -14.40 30.48 -2.87
CA PHE A 22 -14.50 29.31 -3.75
C PHE A 22 -14.82 27.99 -3.02
N LEU A 23 -14.75 27.93 -1.69
CA LEU A 23 -15.11 26.75 -0.88
C LEU A 23 -16.57 26.80 -0.39
N ASN A 24 -17.41 27.69 -0.92
CA ASN A 24 -18.81 27.79 -0.51
C ASN A 24 -19.63 26.51 -0.80
N PHE A 25 -19.13 25.63 -1.67
CA PHE A 25 -19.71 24.29 -1.90
C PHE A 25 -19.42 23.30 -0.76
N ILE A 26 -18.64 23.72 0.25
CA ILE A 26 -18.30 22.91 1.41
C ILE A 26 -19.13 23.34 2.62
N ASN A 27 -19.82 22.38 3.25
CA ASN A 27 -20.57 22.62 4.47
C ASN A 27 -19.64 22.61 5.68
N ILE A 28 -19.59 23.73 6.39
CA ILE A 28 -18.77 23.95 7.60
C ILE A 28 -19.66 23.96 8.85
N ASP A 29 -20.99 23.93 8.69
CA ASP A 29 -21.92 24.18 9.78
C ASP A 29 -22.10 22.94 10.69
N GLU A 30 -21.72 21.75 10.22
CA GLU A 30 -21.62 20.50 11.00
C GLU A 30 -20.34 20.47 11.87
N SER A 31 -20.16 21.51 12.70
CA SER A 31 -19.02 21.56 13.64
C SER A 31 -19.24 20.65 14.86
N LEU A 32 -18.22 19.88 15.24
CA LEU A 32 -18.23 19.06 16.45
C LEU A 32 -18.37 19.93 17.70
N ASN A 33 -19.23 19.51 18.64
CA ASN A 33 -19.37 20.18 19.94
C ASN A 33 -18.03 20.12 20.69
N LEU A 34 -17.63 21.24 21.33
CA LEU A 34 -16.41 21.34 22.14
C LEU A 34 -16.31 20.23 23.20
N LYS A 35 -17.44 19.82 23.79
CA LYS A 35 -17.48 18.67 24.71
C LYS A 35 -16.91 17.41 24.06
N TYR A 36 -17.34 17.10 22.83
CA TYR A 36 -16.86 15.93 22.11
C TYR A 36 -15.41 16.09 21.67
N ILE A 37 -14.98 17.28 21.26
CA ILE A 37 -13.57 17.55 20.94
C ILE A 37 -12.67 17.28 22.14
N ILE A 38 -13.05 17.77 23.33
CA ILE A 38 -12.29 17.52 24.57
C ILE A 38 -12.26 16.01 24.89
N ILE A 39 -13.39 15.32 24.74
CA ILE A 39 -13.45 13.86 24.95
C ILE A 39 -12.53 13.14 23.98
N PHE A 40 -12.63 13.41 22.68
CA PHE A 40 -11.80 12.76 21.66
C PHE A 40 -10.32 13.08 21.83
N PHE A 41 -9.99 14.32 22.17
CA PHE A 41 -8.62 14.71 22.48
C PHE A 41 -8.09 13.97 23.70
N GLY A 42 -8.87 13.89 24.79
CA GLY A 42 -8.52 13.12 25.98
C GLY A 42 -8.30 11.64 25.66
N LEU A 43 -9.17 11.02 24.85
CA LEU A 43 -9.02 9.64 24.39
C LEU A 43 -7.78 9.46 23.51
N ALA A 44 -7.47 10.42 22.63
CA ALA A 44 -6.27 10.38 21.79
C ALA A 44 -5.00 10.46 22.65
N VAL A 45 -4.95 11.36 23.63
CA VAL A 45 -3.83 11.47 24.58
C VAL A 45 -3.70 10.19 25.39
N LEU A 46 -4.78 9.64 25.93
CA LEU A 46 -4.77 8.36 26.65
C LEU A 46 -4.28 7.21 25.76
N SER A 47 -4.66 7.19 24.48
CA SER A 47 -4.20 6.19 23.52
C SER A 47 -2.69 6.28 23.30
N VAL A 48 -2.15 7.49 23.12
CA VAL A 48 -0.71 7.74 22.99
C VAL A 48 0.04 7.36 24.26
N LEU A 49 -0.49 7.71 25.44
CA LEU A 49 0.11 7.32 26.72
C LEU A 49 0.11 5.80 26.90
N THR A 50 -0.93 5.12 26.41
CA THR A 50 -1.02 3.66 26.51
C THR A 50 0.11 2.96 25.74
N THR A 51 0.61 3.54 24.64
CA THR A 51 1.72 2.94 23.90
C THR A 51 3.03 2.95 24.70
N LEU A 52 3.16 3.78 25.74
CA LEU A 52 4.33 3.82 26.61
C LEU A 52 4.41 2.60 27.54
N PHE A 53 3.30 1.88 27.74
CA PHE A 53 3.28 0.61 28.48
C PHE A 53 3.74 -0.59 27.65
N THR A 54 4.10 -0.39 26.38
CA THR A 54 4.76 -1.44 25.60
C THR A 54 6.18 -1.72 26.15
N PRO A 55 6.75 -2.92 25.93
CA PRO A 55 8.13 -3.21 26.35
C PRO A 55 9.19 -2.24 25.81
N TYR A 56 8.87 -1.49 24.75
CA TYR A 56 9.75 -0.52 24.12
C TYR A 56 9.67 0.88 24.74
N GLY A 57 8.58 1.24 25.41
CA GLY A 57 8.36 2.56 25.99
C GLY A 57 8.63 3.70 25.01
N LEU A 58 9.52 4.63 25.38
CA LEU A 58 9.92 5.77 24.54
C LEU A 58 10.76 5.38 23.31
N LYS A 59 11.47 4.23 23.36
CA LYS A 59 12.32 3.77 22.24
C LYS A 59 11.51 3.49 20.97
N LEU A 60 10.23 3.18 21.10
CA LEU A 60 9.32 3.06 19.96
C LEU A 60 9.27 4.35 19.14
N TYR A 61 9.21 5.51 19.81
CA TYR A 61 9.12 6.81 19.15
C TYR A 61 10.46 7.25 18.54
N GLU A 62 11.58 6.88 19.17
CA GLU A 62 12.91 7.06 18.59
C GLU A 62 13.04 6.28 17.28
N PHE A 63 12.66 4.99 17.31
CA PHE A 63 12.62 4.13 16.12
C PHE A 63 11.69 4.69 15.02
N LEU A 64 10.47 5.14 15.37
CA LEU A 64 9.58 5.80 14.41
C LEU A 64 10.17 7.11 13.88
N GLY A 65 10.96 7.82 14.69
CA GLY A 65 11.71 9.00 14.31
C GLY A 65 12.70 8.72 13.18
N ASP A 66 13.34 7.55 13.18
CA ASP A 66 14.31 7.17 12.16
C ASP A 66 13.69 7.00 10.76
N TYR A 67 12.40 6.62 10.69
CA TYR A 67 11.66 6.55 9.41
C TYR A 67 11.48 7.92 8.74
N PHE A 68 11.62 9.02 9.49
CA PHE A 68 11.59 10.37 8.93
C PHE A 68 12.95 10.82 8.40
N LYS A 69 14.05 10.19 8.84
CA LYS A 69 15.42 10.57 8.45
C LYS A 69 15.80 9.98 7.09
N ASN A 70 15.42 8.73 6.83
CA ASN A 70 15.74 8.04 5.57
C ASN A 70 14.46 7.70 4.81
N THR A 71 14.39 8.08 3.53
CA THR A 71 13.21 7.89 2.67
C THR A 71 13.44 6.87 1.56
N ILE A 72 14.56 6.13 1.60
CA ILE A 72 14.97 5.27 0.50
C ILE A 72 14.01 4.09 0.26
N TYR A 73 13.33 3.59 1.30
CA TYR A 73 12.29 2.58 1.16
C TYR A 73 11.17 2.98 0.19
N LEU A 74 10.84 4.28 0.11
CA LEU A 74 9.81 4.78 -0.81
C LEU A 74 10.17 4.51 -2.27
N LYS A 75 11.47 4.32 -2.56
CA LYS A 75 11.97 3.99 -3.89
C LYS A 75 12.24 2.50 -4.06
N LEU A 76 12.73 1.82 -3.03
CA LEU A 76 13.20 0.43 -3.13
C LEU A 76 12.07 -0.60 -2.97
N ILE A 77 11.03 -0.28 -2.19
CA ILE A 77 9.93 -1.21 -1.94
C ILE A 77 8.74 -0.82 -2.81
N MET A 78 8.35 -1.73 -3.71
CA MET A 78 7.30 -1.48 -4.69
C MET A 78 5.98 -1.01 -4.07
N GLU A 79 5.61 -1.52 -2.90
CA GLU A 79 4.38 -1.18 -2.15
C GLU A 79 4.31 0.29 -1.72
N TRP A 80 5.47 0.90 -1.49
CA TRP A 80 5.60 2.26 -1.02
C TRP A 80 5.68 3.28 -2.16
N GLN A 81 5.88 2.83 -3.39
CA GLN A 81 5.84 3.66 -4.57
C GLN A 81 4.40 4.08 -4.91
N SER A 82 4.29 5.20 -5.63
CA SER A 82 3.04 5.69 -6.19
C SER A 82 2.43 4.72 -7.20
N PHE A 83 1.10 4.75 -7.33
CA PHE A 83 0.37 3.88 -8.26
C PHE A 83 0.62 4.16 -9.76
N TYR A 84 1.27 5.27 -10.09
CA TYR A 84 1.72 5.60 -11.45
C TYR A 84 3.14 5.11 -11.75
N TYR A 85 3.82 4.49 -10.78
CA TYR A 85 5.11 3.84 -11.00
C TYR A 85 4.92 2.39 -11.43
N LEU A 86 5.87 1.81 -12.16
CA LEU A 86 5.75 0.43 -12.65
C LEU A 86 5.75 -0.59 -11.49
N PRO A 87 4.86 -1.60 -11.51
CA PRO A 87 3.72 -1.78 -12.41
C PRO A 87 2.60 -0.79 -12.14
N ILE A 88 2.18 -0.06 -13.19
CA ILE A 88 1.14 0.96 -13.11
C ILE A 88 -0.19 0.31 -12.74
N GLN A 89 -0.82 0.83 -11.69
CA GLN A 89 -2.14 0.38 -11.23
C GLN A 89 -3.23 1.19 -11.92
N TYR A 90 -3.55 0.83 -13.16
CA TYR A 90 -4.51 1.57 -14.01
C TYR A 90 -5.87 1.81 -13.35
N LEU A 91 -6.42 0.81 -12.62
CA LEU A 91 -7.69 0.97 -11.93
C LEU A 91 -7.62 2.04 -10.82
N GLN A 92 -6.48 2.12 -10.12
CA GLN A 92 -6.27 3.15 -9.09
C GLN A 92 -6.12 4.54 -9.71
N LEU A 93 -5.42 4.63 -10.84
CA LEU A 93 -5.28 5.86 -11.62
C LEU A 93 -6.64 6.35 -12.14
N LEU A 94 -7.43 5.47 -12.75
CA LEU A 94 -8.76 5.78 -13.27
C LEU A 94 -9.72 6.23 -12.17
N TYR A 95 -9.75 5.52 -11.04
CA TYR A 95 -10.57 5.90 -9.90
C TYR A 95 -10.16 7.28 -9.34
N SER A 96 -8.86 7.53 -9.22
CA SER A 96 -8.31 8.82 -8.79
C SER A 96 -8.70 9.95 -9.72
N ALA A 97 -8.58 9.74 -11.04
CA ALA A 97 -9.01 10.71 -12.05
C ALA A 97 -10.51 10.96 -11.97
N PHE A 98 -11.31 9.90 -11.81
CA PHE A 98 -12.75 9.98 -11.67
C PHE A 98 -13.17 10.77 -10.43
N PHE A 99 -12.50 10.57 -9.30
CA PHE A 99 -12.70 11.35 -8.09
C PHE A 99 -12.42 12.85 -8.33
N ILE A 100 -11.29 13.20 -8.94
CA ILE A 100 -10.94 14.60 -9.27
C ILE A 100 -12.01 15.21 -10.17
N ILE A 101 -12.44 14.49 -11.20
CA ILE A 101 -13.51 14.92 -12.12
C ILE A 101 -14.80 15.20 -11.33
N ILE A 102 -15.21 14.31 -10.43
CA ILE A 102 -16.40 14.51 -9.59
C ILE A 102 -16.29 15.78 -8.75
N ILE A 103 -15.14 16.03 -8.13
CA ILE A 103 -14.93 17.23 -7.31
C ILE A 103 -15.01 18.49 -8.18
N LEU A 104 -14.38 18.49 -9.37
CA LEU A 104 -14.44 19.61 -10.31
C LEU A 104 -15.86 19.87 -10.81
N PHE A 105 -16.60 18.83 -11.22
CA PHE A 105 -17.99 18.95 -11.65
C PHE A 105 -18.91 19.42 -10.51
N SER A 106 -18.71 18.91 -9.30
CA SER A 106 -19.48 19.34 -8.11
C SER A 106 -19.26 20.82 -7.82
N ALA A 107 -18.02 21.29 -7.92
CA ALA A 107 -17.68 22.70 -7.77
C ALA A 107 -18.33 23.56 -8.86
N ILE A 108 -18.21 23.17 -10.14
CA ILE A 108 -18.82 23.90 -11.27
C ILE A 108 -20.35 23.99 -11.11
N LYS A 109 -21.02 22.88 -10.79
CA LYS A 109 -22.48 22.84 -10.60
C LYS A 109 -22.91 23.71 -9.43
N PHE A 110 -22.14 23.73 -8.34
CA PHE A 110 -22.40 24.62 -7.21
C PHE A 110 -22.33 26.10 -7.62
N PHE A 111 -21.29 26.51 -8.36
CA PHE A 111 -21.14 27.92 -8.78
C PHE A 111 -22.17 28.36 -9.83
N ASN A 112 -22.52 27.48 -10.77
CA ASN A 112 -23.43 27.83 -11.85
C ASN A 112 -24.91 27.77 -11.45
N GLU A 113 -25.30 26.76 -10.67
CA GLU A 113 -26.71 26.47 -10.41
C GLU A 113 -27.13 26.80 -8.98
N GLY A 114 -26.18 26.90 -8.03
CA GLY A 114 -26.48 27.12 -6.61
C GLY A 114 -27.36 26.04 -5.96
N ARG A 115 -27.56 24.90 -6.64
CA ARG A 115 -28.58 23.89 -6.32
C ARG A 115 -28.04 22.60 -5.71
N THR A 116 -26.73 22.43 -5.62
CA THR A 116 -26.15 21.23 -5.01
C THR A 116 -26.11 21.39 -3.50
N LYS A 117 -26.49 20.34 -2.75
CA LYS A 117 -26.19 20.39 -1.31
C LYS A 117 -24.68 20.36 -1.14
N PRO A 118 -24.13 21.23 -0.30
CA PRO A 118 -22.70 21.33 -0.10
C PRO A 118 -22.13 20.02 0.46
N ILE A 119 -20.94 19.63 -0.02
CA ILE A 119 -20.20 18.46 0.47
C ILE A 119 -19.69 18.77 1.87
N ASN A 120 -19.79 17.84 2.82
CA ASN A 120 -19.27 18.07 4.17
C ASN A 120 -17.74 18.28 4.14
N LEU A 121 -17.24 19.31 4.86
CA LEU A 121 -15.81 19.60 4.97
C LEU A 121 -15.00 18.40 5.46
N TRP A 122 -15.54 17.65 6.41
CA TRP A 122 -14.89 16.48 6.97
C TRP A 122 -14.68 15.39 5.92
N ASP A 123 -15.72 15.07 5.15
CA ASP A 123 -15.66 14.03 4.12
C ASP A 123 -14.65 14.39 3.04
N ILE A 124 -14.69 15.63 2.53
CA ILE A 124 -13.75 16.08 1.50
C ILE A 124 -12.32 16.21 2.05
N SER A 125 -12.15 16.62 3.30
CA SER A 125 -10.84 16.68 3.94
C SER A 125 -10.24 15.30 4.15
N ALA A 126 -11.04 14.34 4.62
CA ALA A 126 -10.62 12.96 4.79
C ALA A 126 -10.27 12.33 3.43
N ALA A 127 -11.13 12.49 2.43
CA ALA A 127 -10.89 12.01 1.08
C ALA A 127 -9.63 12.64 0.46
N ALA A 128 -9.44 13.95 0.60
CA ALA A 128 -8.25 14.65 0.10
C ALA A 128 -6.97 14.21 0.83
N PHE A 129 -7.02 14.04 2.15
CA PHE A 129 -5.89 13.53 2.93
C PHE A 129 -5.47 12.14 2.46
N PHE A 130 -6.41 11.20 2.36
CA PHE A 130 -6.10 9.85 1.90
C PHE A 130 -5.76 9.80 0.41
N PHE A 131 -6.31 10.70 -0.42
CA PHE A 131 -5.89 10.86 -1.81
C PHE A 131 -4.41 11.20 -1.90
N LEU A 132 -3.93 12.18 -1.13
CA LEU A 132 -2.51 12.55 -1.09
C LEU A 132 -1.64 11.38 -0.61
N LEU A 133 -2.09 10.64 0.40
CA LEU A 133 -1.39 9.44 0.89
C LEU A 133 -1.37 8.31 -0.15
N ALA A 134 -2.46 8.08 -0.88
CA ALA A 134 -2.57 7.10 -1.95
C ALA A 134 -1.70 7.48 -3.16
N PHE A 135 -1.64 8.77 -3.47
CA PHE A 135 -0.76 9.30 -4.50
C PHE A 135 0.71 9.09 -4.14
N LYS A 136 1.07 9.22 -2.85
CA LYS A 136 2.42 8.93 -2.35
C LYS A 136 2.75 7.44 -2.35
N SER A 137 1.82 6.58 -1.94
CA SER A 137 2.00 5.12 -1.86
C SER A 137 0.72 4.38 -2.19
N LYS A 138 0.81 3.41 -3.11
CA LYS A 138 -0.33 2.57 -3.51
C LYS A 138 -0.94 1.77 -2.34
N ARG A 139 -0.18 1.53 -1.27
CA ARG A 139 -0.68 0.87 -0.03
C ARG A 139 -1.82 1.65 0.64
N ASN A 140 -1.86 2.98 0.48
CA ASN A 140 -2.88 3.82 1.10
C ASN A 140 -4.15 3.95 0.25
N PHE A 141 -4.17 3.38 -0.96
CA PHE A 141 -5.31 3.48 -1.87
C PHE A 141 -6.62 2.91 -1.29
N PRO A 142 -6.64 1.78 -0.54
CA PRO A 142 -7.88 1.29 0.08
C PRO A 142 -8.52 2.31 1.04
N LEU A 143 -7.72 3.07 1.79
CA LEU A 143 -8.21 4.12 2.68
C LEU A 143 -8.77 5.32 1.91
N PHE A 144 -8.15 5.65 0.78
CA PHE A 144 -8.69 6.65 -0.13
C PHE A 144 -10.02 6.19 -0.74
N PHE A 145 -10.12 4.95 -1.18
CA PHE A 145 -11.36 4.39 -1.70
C PHE A 145 -12.49 4.50 -0.66
N VAL A 146 -12.26 4.04 0.58
CA VAL A 146 -13.28 4.08 1.63
C VAL A 146 -13.69 5.51 1.99
N SER A 147 -12.74 6.45 2.06
CA SER A 147 -13.03 7.84 2.43
C SER A 147 -13.70 8.64 1.32
N SER A 148 -13.39 8.38 0.05
CA SER A 148 -13.96 9.10 -1.10
C SER A 148 -15.25 8.48 -1.64
N PHE A 149 -15.49 7.18 -1.41
CA PHE A 149 -16.67 6.47 -1.92
C PHE A 149 -18.01 7.13 -1.56
N PRO A 150 -18.27 7.59 -0.31
CA PRO A 150 -19.50 8.29 0.02
C PRO A 150 -19.74 9.54 -0.82
N ILE A 151 -18.68 10.31 -1.11
CA ILE A 151 -18.76 11.53 -1.95
C ILE A 151 -19.17 11.15 -3.37
N ILE A 152 -18.59 10.08 -3.93
CA ILE A 152 -18.92 9.58 -5.26
C ILE A 152 -20.38 9.13 -5.33
N VAL A 153 -20.85 8.37 -4.33
CA VAL A 153 -22.24 7.92 -4.24
C VAL A 153 -23.18 9.12 -4.13
N TYR A 154 -22.84 10.10 -3.29
CA TYR A 154 -23.62 11.32 -3.13
C TYR A 154 -23.71 12.09 -4.45
N PHE A 155 -22.58 12.29 -5.14
CA PHE A 155 -22.55 12.94 -6.46
C PHE A 155 -23.48 12.25 -7.45
N PHE A 156 -23.43 10.93 -7.55
CA PHE A 156 -24.32 10.20 -8.46
C PHE A 156 -25.79 10.28 -8.05
N SER A 157 -26.09 10.29 -6.75
CA SER A 157 -27.47 10.44 -6.28
C SER A 157 -28.05 11.82 -6.62
N ASP A 158 -27.22 12.87 -6.60
CA ASP A 158 -27.60 14.25 -6.94
C ASP A 158 -27.57 14.52 -8.46
N PHE A 159 -26.66 13.85 -9.19
CA PHE A 159 -26.53 13.97 -10.63
C PHE A 159 -27.66 13.22 -11.36
N PHE A 160 -27.97 12.00 -10.91
CA PHE A 160 -29.09 11.20 -11.43
C PHE A 160 -30.40 11.50 -10.70
N VAL A 161 -30.64 12.76 -10.29
CA VAL A 161 -31.96 13.16 -9.80
C VAL A 161 -32.95 12.93 -10.92
N ILE A 162 -33.73 11.86 -10.77
CA ILE A 162 -34.85 11.52 -11.62
C ILE A 162 -35.76 12.76 -11.62
N PRO A 163 -35.96 13.43 -12.77
CA PRO A 163 -36.77 14.65 -12.83
C PRO A 163 -38.15 14.39 -12.21
N ASP A 164 -38.80 15.39 -11.60
CA ASP A 164 -40.12 15.20 -10.94
C ASP A 164 -41.18 14.55 -11.85
N LYS A 165 -41.09 14.81 -13.16
CA LYS A 165 -41.90 14.15 -14.21
C LYS A 165 -41.70 12.63 -14.34
N PHE A 166 -40.60 12.10 -13.82
CA PHE A 166 -40.28 10.68 -13.71
C PHE A 166 -40.33 10.18 -12.25
N LYS A 167 -40.61 11.04 -11.26
CA LYS A 167 -40.96 10.60 -9.90
C LYS A 167 -42.34 9.96 -9.95
N ILE A 168 -42.37 8.66 -10.24
CA ILE A 168 -43.63 7.95 -10.32
C ILE A 168 -44.23 7.89 -8.91
N LYS A 169 -45.38 8.57 -8.72
CA LYS A 169 -46.12 8.69 -7.45
C LYS A 169 -46.45 7.32 -6.82
N ASN A 170 -46.61 6.30 -7.68
CA ASN A 170 -46.62 4.89 -7.33
C ASN A 170 -45.44 4.24 -8.05
N TRP A 171 -44.41 3.79 -7.32
CA TRP A 171 -43.30 3.07 -7.95
C TRP A 171 -43.90 1.91 -8.78
N PRO A 172 -43.74 1.90 -10.11
CA PRO A 172 -44.29 0.82 -10.91
C PRO A 172 -43.63 -0.46 -10.44
N LYS A 173 -44.35 -1.59 -10.45
CA LYS A 173 -43.83 -2.91 -10.01
C LYS A 173 -42.44 -3.22 -10.59
N GLN A 174 -42.11 -2.64 -11.75
CA GLN A 174 -40.80 -2.64 -12.41
C GLN A 174 -39.62 -2.16 -11.54
N PHE A 175 -39.77 -1.14 -10.67
CA PHE A 175 -38.68 -0.73 -9.78
C PHE A 175 -38.46 -1.71 -8.61
N ILE A 176 -39.53 -2.36 -8.15
CA ILE A 176 -39.41 -3.47 -7.18
C ILE A 176 -38.66 -4.63 -7.86
N ILE A 177 -38.98 -4.92 -9.13
CA ILE A 177 -38.27 -5.93 -9.94
C ILE A 177 -36.79 -5.55 -10.10
N ILE A 178 -36.46 -4.30 -10.43
CA ILE A 178 -35.05 -3.84 -10.55
C ILE A 178 -34.33 -3.95 -9.21
N LYS A 179 -34.95 -3.53 -8.10
CA LYS A 179 -34.34 -3.64 -6.77
C LYS A 179 -34.09 -5.08 -6.37
N ILE A 180 -35.09 -5.95 -6.57
CA ILE A 180 -34.96 -7.41 -6.33
C ILE A 180 -33.87 -7.99 -7.24
N PHE A 181 -33.85 -7.60 -8.52
CA PHE A 181 -32.82 -8.03 -9.47
C PHE A 181 -31.42 -7.59 -9.01
N LEU A 182 -31.23 -6.34 -8.59
CA LEU A 182 -29.95 -5.85 -8.09
C LEU A 182 -29.51 -6.57 -6.81
N ILE A 183 -30.45 -6.86 -5.90
CA ILE A 183 -30.18 -7.65 -4.69
C ILE A 183 -29.79 -9.08 -5.06
N ILE A 184 -30.55 -9.72 -5.95
CA ILE A 184 -30.23 -11.07 -6.43
C ILE A 184 -28.90 -11.09 -7.16
N ALA A 185 -28.62 -10.12 -8.04
CA ALA A 185 -27.35 -10.00 -8.74
C ALA A 185 -26.20 -9.82 -7.74
N LEU A 186 -26.36 -8.97 -6.72
CA LEU A 186 -25.38 -8.80 -5.66
C LEU A 186 -25.17 -10.11 -4.89
N LEU A 187 -26.25 -10.80 -4.49
CA LEU A 187 -26.19 -12.09 -3.80
C LEU A 187 -25.53 -13.16 -4.66
N LEU A 188 -25.84 -13.23 -5.96
CA LEU A 188 -25.24 -14.17 -6.90
C LEU A 188 -23.76 -13.85 -7.13
N LEU A 189 -23.37 -12.57 -7.20
CA LEU A 189 -21.97 -12.16 -7.28
C LEU A 189 -21.22 -12.52 -6.01
N SER A 190 -21.79 -12.24 -4.84
CA SER A 190 -21.22 -12.62 -3.54
C SER A 190 -21.12 -14.13 -3.40
N PHE A 191 -22.16 -14.88 -3.76
CA PHE A 191 -22.18 -16.33 -3.70
C PHE A 191 -21.19 -16.95 -4.69
N ASN A 192 -21.13 -16.43 -5.92
CA ASN A 192 -20.10 -16.84 -6.89
C ASN A 192 -18.69 -16.57 -6.36
N ARG A 193 -18.47 -15.45 -5.66
CA ARG A 193 -17.17 -15.19 -4.99
C ARG A 193 -16.89 -16.15 -3.85
N LEU A 194 -17.90 -16.60 -3.10
CA LEU A 194 -17.73 -17.61 -2.06
C LEU A 194 -17.44 -19.01 -2.64
N LEU A 195 -18.08 -19.37 -3.76
CA LEU A 195 -17.86 -20.63 -4.46
C LEU A 195 -16.52 -20.67 -5.21
N THR A 196 -16.10 -19.54 -5.79
CA THR A 196 -14.82 -19.39 -6.50
C THR A 196 -13.69 -18.93 -5.58
N ALA A 197 -13.95 -18.77 -4.29
CA ALA A 197 -12.90 -18.54 -3.32
C ALA A 197 -12.00 -19.77 -3.28
N ASN A 198 -10.73 -19.58 -3.61
CA ASN A 198 -9.73 -20.63 -3.42
C ASN A 198 -9.50 -20.74 -1.91
N TYR A 199 -10.14 -21.72 -1.26
CA TYR A 199 -9.82 -22.10 0.11
C TYR A 199 -8.43 -22.73 0.12
N ILE A 200 -7.46 -21.96 0.61
CA ILE A 200 -6.07 -22.41 0.69
C ILE A 200 -5.92 -23.20 1.99
N GLU A 201 -5.85 -24.52 1.89
CA GLU A 201 -5.60 -25.41 3.04
C GLU A 201 -4.15 -25.29 3.54
N ASP A 202 -3.20 -25.27 2.60
CA ASP A 202 -1.78 -25.10 2.90
C ASP A 202 -1.19 -23.94 2.07
N PRO A 203 -0.87 -22.79 2.70
CA PRO A 203 -0.30 -21.65 2.00
C PRO A 203 1.10 -21.95 1.44
N PHE A 204 1.89 -22.82 2.07
CA PHE A 204 3.23 -23.16 1.59
C PHE A 204 3.18 -23.97 0.30
N ILE A 205 2.22 -24.90 0.19
CA ILE A 205 2.00 -25.67 -1.05
C ILE A 205 1.40 -24.78 -2.14
N PHE A 206 0.43 -23.93 -1.79
CA PHE A 206 -0.23 -23.05 -2.75
C PHE A 206 0.76 -22.07 -3.39
N PHE A 207 1.66 -21.49 -2.59
CA PHE A 207 2.67 -20.53 -3.05
C PHE A 207 4.03 -21.16 -3.42
N LYS A 208 4.10 -22.49 -3.58
CA LYS A 208 5.37 -23.21 -3.86
C LYS A 208 6.10 -22.79 -5.14
N ASN A 209 5.39 -22.17 -6.08
CA ASN A 209 5.94 -21.71 -7.36
C ASN A 209 6.38 -20.24 -7.31
N SER A 210 6.04 -19.48 -6.26
CA SER A 210 6.46 -18.08 -6.07
C SER A 210 7.47 -17.89 -4.93
N HIS A 211 7.60 -18.90 -4.07
CA HIS A 211 8.49 -18.92 -2.92
C HIS A 211 9.42 -20.14 -2.99
N PRO A 212 10.59 -20.10 -2.32
CA PRO A 212 11.64 -21.10 -2.45
C PRO A 212 11.29 -22.38 -1.65
N TYR A 213 10.16 -23.02 -1.95
CA TYR A 213 9.62 -24.14 -1.18
C TYR A 213 10.54 -25.36 -1.20
N LYS A 214 10.93 -25.82 -2.40
CA LYS A 214 11.78 -27.00 -2.51
C LYS A 214 13.21 -26.71 -2.06
N ALA A 215 13.73 -25.51 -2.32
CA ALA A 215 15.03 -25.08 -1.80
C ALA A 215 15.06 -25.04 -0.26
N ALA A 216 13.99 -24.54 0.38
CA ALA A 216 13.88 -24.59 1.85
C ALA A 216 13.79 -26.04 2.35
N GLN A 217 13.03 -26.92 1.70
CA GLN A 217 13.00 -28.34 2.05
C GLN A 217 14.36 -29.03 1.90
N TYR A 218 15.13 -28.67 0.87
CA TYR A 218 16.49 -29.14 0.69
C TYR A 218 17.36 -28.70 1.87
N LEU A 219 17.39 -27.41 2.19
CA LEU A 219 18.20 -26.87 3.30
C LEU A 219 17.82 -27.47 4.67
N LYS A 220 16.54 -27.82 4.90
CA LYS A 220 16.12 -28.55 6.12
C LYS A 220 16.71 -29.94 6.23
N LYS A 221 16.85 -30.65 5.11
CA LYS A 221 17.41 -32.01 5.06
C LYS A 221 18.93 -32.03 5.21
N HIS A 222 19.57 -30.86 5.17
CA HIS A 222 21.01 -30.66 5.25
C HIS A 222 21.37 -29.77 6.45
N PRO A 223 21.22 -30.26 7.70
CA PRO A 223 21.49 -29.48 8.91
C PRO A 223 22.95 -29.03 9.02
N GLU A 224 23.89 -29.73 8.38
CA GLU A 224 25.31 -29.35 8.29
C GLU A 224 25.52 -27.99 7.60
N LEU A 225 24.53 -27.50 6.85
CA LEU A 225 24.54 -26.20 6.21
C LEU A 225 23.98 -25.08 7.10
N ASP A 226 23.92 -25.26 8.43
CA ASP A 226 23.44 -24.25 9.39
C ASP A 226 24.40 -23.06 9.52
N THR A 227 24.24 -22.09 8.63
CA THR A 227 25.18 -21.00 8.39
C THR A 227 24.44 -19.73 7.96
N ASN A 228 25.17 -18.61 7.85
CA ASN A 228 24.61 -17.33 7.44
C ASN A 228 24.13 -17.41 5.98
N LEU A 229 22.84 -17.12 5.80
CA LEU A 229 22.12 -17.20 4.53
C LEU A 229 21.75 -15.79 4.07
N LEU A 230 22.27 -15.39 2.92
CA LEU A 230 21.78 -14.23 2.17
C LEU A 230 20.68 -14.71 1.21
N SER A 231 19.48 -14.15 1.32
CA SER A 231 18.37 -14.45 0.41
C SER A 231 17.87 -13.18 -0.24
N ILE A 232 17.14 -13.30 -1.35
CA ILE A 232 16.41 -12.14 -1.86
C ILE A 232 15.46 -11.58 -0.80
N TYR A 233 15.37 -10.25 -0.72
CA TYR A 233 14.58 -9.54 0.29
C TYR A 233 13.14 -10.07 0.46
N ASN A 234 12.43 -10.29 -0.66
CA ASN A 234 11.03 -10.72 -0.65
C ASN A 234 10.81 -12.13 -0.07
N TRP A 235 11.85 -12.97 -0.03
CA TRP A 235 11.76 -14.32 0.55
C TRP A 235 12.11 -14.35 2.04
N GLY A 236 12.69 -13.30 2.61
CA GLY A 236 13.12 -13.30 4.02
C GLY A 236 11.97 -13.62 4.98
N GLY A 237 10.77 -13.07 4.73
CA GLY A 237 9.57 -13.38 5.51
C GLY A 237 9.13 -14.85 5.39
N TYR A 238 9.28 -15.48 4.22
CA TYR A 238 8.99 -16.91 4.06
C TYR A 238 10.05 -17.78 4.75
N LEU A 239 11.32 -17.40 4.61
CA LEU A 239 12.45 -18.17 5.11
C LEU A 239 12.55 -18.13 6.62
N ILE A 240 12.18 -17.04 7.29
CA ILE A 240 12.22 -17.01 8.77
C ILE A 240 11.19 -17.96 9.39
N TRP A 241 10.07 -18.18 8.71
CA TRP A 241 9.06 -19.15 9.15
C TRP A 241 9.43 -20.58 8.80
N THR A 242 10.04 -20.78 7.62
CA THR A 242 10.34 -22.13 7.15
C THR A 242 11.68 -22.63 7.66
N LEU A 243 12.70 -21.78 7.78
CA LEU A 243 14.06 -22.09 8.24
C LEU A 243 14.43 -21.22 9.46
N PRO A 244 13.69 -21.29 10.58
CA PRO A 244 13.93 -20.43 11.75
C PRO A 244 15.32 -20.61 12.37
N GLU A 245 15.95 -21.75 12.17
CA GLU A 245 17.31 -22.06 12.61
C GLU A 245 18.38 -21.26 11.86
N LYS A 246 18.13 -20.88 10.59
CA LYS A 246 19.12 -20.20 9.76
C LYS A 246 19.20 -18.72 10.11
N LYS A 247 20.43 -18.20 10.18
CA LYS A 247 20.68 -16.76 10.31
C LYS A 247 20.47 -16.06 8.96
N LEU A 248 19.29 -15.49 8.77
CA LEU A 248 18.94 -14.69 7.60
C LEU A 248 19.52 -13.28 7.72
N PHE A 249 20.06 -12.77 6.62
CA PHE A 249 20.60 -11.41 6.58
C PHE A 249 19.51 -10.33 6.72
N ILE A 250 18.39 -10.45 5.98
CA ILE A 250 17.31 -9.46 5.98
C ILE A 250 15.94 -10.11 5.73
N ASP A 251 14.89 -9.47 6.26
CA ASP A 251 13.49 -9.75 5.92
C ASP A 251 12.65 -8.45 5.79
N GLY A 252 11.36 -8.61 5.46
CA GLY A 252 10.43 -7.52 5.19
C GLY A 252 10.09 -6.58 6.37
N ARG A 253 10.40 -6.93 7.61
CA ARG A 253 9.87 -6.25 8.81
C ARG A 253 10.63 -4.97 9.19
N LEU A 254 11.95 -4.94 9.04
CA LEU A 254 12.83 -3.90 9.58
C LEU A 254 13.79 -3.30 8.54
N SER A 255 13.36 -3.19 7.28
CA SER A 255 14.20 -2.65 6.20
C SER A 255 14.71 -1.22 6.43
N GLN A 256 14.04 -0.43 7.27
CA GLN A 256 14.43 0.95 7.60
C GLN A 256 15.21 1.09 8.91
N TYR A 257 15.51 -0.02 9.57
CA TYR A 257 16.29 0.03 10.80
C TYR A 257 17.68 0.64 10.53
N PRO A 258 18.12 1.65 11.32
CA PRO A 258 19.45 2.22 11.20
C PRO A 258 20.53 1.15 11.47
N TYR A 259 21.39 0.94 10.49
CA TYR A 259 22.42 -0.09 10.51
C TYR A 259 23.63 0.38 9.71
N ALA A 260 24.85 0.16 10.25
CA ALA A 260 26.11 0.54 9.59
C ALA A 260 26.18 1.99 9.05
N GLY A 261 25.52 2.94 9.73
CA GLY A 261 25.48 4.36 9.32
C GLY A 261 24.46 4.70 8.22
N HIS A 262 23.66 3.74 7.78
CA HIS A 262 22.58 3.89 6.80
C HIS A 262 21.41 2.96 7.17
N THR A 263 20.53 2.55 6.25
CA THR A 263 19.44 1.60 6.58
C THR A 263 19.83 0.16 6.30
N LEU A 264 19.25 -0.81 7.02
CA LEU A 264 19.46 -2.24 6.75
C LEU A 264 19.16 -2.62 5.28
N MET A 265 18.20 -1.95 4.63
CA MET A 265 17.92 -2.14 3.21
C MET A 265 19.08 -1.68 2.32
N GLU A 266 19.63 -0.50 2.59
CA GLU A 266 20.80 0.02 1.86
C GLU A 266 22.01 -0.91 2.03
N GLU A 267 22.23 -1.40 3.26
CA GLU A 267 23.30 -2.37 3.56
C GLU A 267 23.11 -3.64 2.73
N TYR A 268 21.87 -4.15 2.66
CA TYR A 268 21.53 -5.28 1.82
C TYR A 268 21.79 -5.04 0.32
N TYR A 269 21.54 -3.82 -0.18
CA TYR A 269 21.84 -3.51 -1.58
C TYR A 269 23.34 -3.40 -1.88
N GLU A 270 24.21 -3.28 -0.87
CA GLU A 270 25.65 -3.31 -1.09
C GLU A 270 26.13 -4.68 -1.62
N PHE A 271 25.43 -5.78 -1.33
CA PHE A 271 25.70 -7.09 -1.93
C PHE A 271 25.46 -7.15 -3.44
N TYR A 272 24.74 -6.18 -4.00
CA TYR A 272 24.48 -6.06 -5.44
C TYR A 272 25.37 -5.00 -6.11
N ASN A 273 26.19 -4.29 -5.33
CA ASN A 273 27.17 -3.35 -5.86
C ASN A 273 28.43 -4.12 -6.26
N LYS A 274 28.77 -4.12 -7.56
CA LYS A 274 29.88 -4.87 -8.16
C LYS A 274 31.21 -4.74 -7.40
N ASP A 275 31.50 -3.55 -6.87
CA ASP A 275 32.77 -3.27 -6.22
C ASP A 275 32.82 -3.69 -4.74
N LYS A 276 31.68 -4.05 -4.14
CA LYS A 276 31.55 -4.37 -2.70
C LYS A 276 31.16 -5.82 -2.39
N ILE A 277 30.83 -6.62 -3.42
CA ILE A 277 30.23 -7.95 -3.26
C ILE A 277 31.08 -8.85 -2.36
N GLU A 278 32.37 -8.97 -2.67
CA GLU A 278 33.30 -9.85 -1.97
C GLU A 278 33.53 -9.39 -0.52
N ASP A 279 33.74 -8.08 -0.33
CA ASP A 279 33.93 -7.48 0.99
C ASP A 279 32.73 -7.75 1.89
N LYS A 280 31.50 -7.57 1.39
CA LYS A 280 30.27 -7.81 2.15
C LYS A 280 30.04 -9.28 2.46
N ILE A 281 30.28 -10.17 1.49
CA ILE A 281 30.23 -11.61 1.72
C ILE A 281 31.19 -12.04 2.83
N ASN A 282 32.39 -11.44 2.87
CA ASN A 282 33.40 -11.72 3.89
C ASN A 282 33.04 -11.11 5.24
N GLU A 283 32.63 -9.85 5.27
CA GLU A 283 32.24 -9.11 6.48
C GLU A 283 31.15 -9.86 7.27
N TYR A 284 30.12 -10.35 6.58
CA TYR A 284 29.02 -11.08 7.21
C TYR A 284 29.20 -12.59 7.24
N ASN A 285 30.35 -13.11 6.81
CA ASN A 285 30.63 -14.55 6.71
C ASN A 285 29.48 -15.31 6.02
N ILE A 286 29.00 -14.78 4.89
CA ILE A 286 27.93 -15.39 4.11
C ILE A 286 28.46 -16.68 3.49
N LYS A 287 27.82 -17.80 3.83
CA LYS A 287 28.20 -19.13 3.33
C LYS A 287 27.18 -19.69 2.35
N LEU A 288 25.93 -19.25 2.45
CA LEU A 288 24.86 -19.63 1.53
C LEU A 288 24.22 -18.39 0.93
N ILE A 289 23.94 -18.46 -0.38
CA ILE A 289 23.20 -17.43 -1.08
C ILE A 289 22.04 -18.06 -1.84
N LEU A 290 20.83 -17.53 -1.64
CA LEU A 290 19.60 -18.01 -2.26
C LEU A 290 19.01 -16.94 -3.18
N LEU A 291 19.06 -17.19 -4.49
CA LEU A 291 18.61 -16.28 -5.54
C LEU A 291 17.50 -16.89 -6.40
N ASN A 292 16.77 -16.05 -7.14
CA ASN A 292 15.86 -16.51 -8.19
C ASN A 292 16.61 -17.35 -9.24
N SER A 293 16.09 -18.51 -9.60
CA SER A 293 16.65 -19.32 -10.70
C SER A 293 16.37 -18.72 -12.07
N ARG A 294 15.20 -18.08 -12.21
CA ARG A 294 14.77 -17.40 -13.43
C ARG A 294 14.65 -15.92 -13.15
N GLU A 295 15.17 -15.12 -14.07
CA GLU A 295 14.82 -13.70 -14.11
C GLU A 295 13.50 -13.63 -14.89
N ASP A 296 12.42 -13.27 -14.20
CA ASP A 296 11.14 -13.03 -14.86
C ASP A 296 11.15 -11.61 -15.42
N PRO A 297 11.35 -11.41 -16.74
CA PRO A 297 11.39 -10.08 -17.30
C PRO A 297 10.01 -9.42 -17.09
N TYR A 298 10.03 -8.15 -16.70
CA TYR A 298 8.83 -7.35 -16.65
C TYR A 298 8.24 -7.23 -18.07
N LYS A 299 7.02 -7.74 -18.25
CA LYS A 299 6.29 -7.66 -19.52
C LYS A 299 5.43 -6.41 -19.51
N LEU A 300 5.75 -5.45 -20.37
CA LEU A 300 4.94 -4.25 -20.53
C LEU A 300 3.60 -4.61 -21.18
N ASN A 301 2.52 -4.02 -20.69
CA ASN A 301 1.24 -4.11 -21.41
C ASN A 301 1.25 -3.18 -22.64
N TRP A 302 0.21 -3.28 -23.47
CA TRP A 302 0.14 -2.50 -24.72
C TRP A 302 0.07 -0.98 -24.47
N ILE A 303 -0.54 -0.53 -23.38
CA ILE A 303 -0.62 0.89 -23.00
C ILE A 303 0.78 1.37 -22.61
N ASP A 304 1.47 0.64 -21.73
CA ASP A 304 2.84 0.97 -21.31
C ASP A 304 3.77 1.09 -22.52
N LYS A 305 3.68 0.13 -23.45
CA LYS A 305 4.58 0.03 -24.60
C LYS A 305 4.31 1.09 -25.67
N TYR A 306 3.04 1.28 -26.06
CA TYR A 306 2.70 2.10 -27.22
C TYR A 306 2.19 3.49 -26.85
N PHE A 307 1.48 3.63 -25.73
CA PHE A 307 0.93 4.92 -25.30
C PHE A 307 1.93 5.68 -24.41
N LEU A 308 2.54 5.01 -23.43
CA LEU A 308 3.55 5.60 -22.55
C LEU A 308 4.98 5.52 -23.11
N LEU A 309 5.16 4.84 -24.25
CA LEU A 309 6.45 4.70 -24.95
C LEU A 309 7.56 4.10 -24.07
N PHE A 310 7.19 3.22 -23.14
CA PHE A 310 8.17 2.54 -22.30
C PHE A 310 8.93 1.48 -23.11
N ASN A 311 10.25 1.43 -22.90
CA ASN A 311 11.12 0.45 -23.54
C ASN A 311 11.32 -0.75 -22.60
N GLN A 312 10.77 -1.91 -22.99
CA GLN A 312 10.85 -3.14 -22.23
C GLN A 312 12.29 -3.64 -22.04
N GLU A 313 13.13 -3.53 -23.08
CA GLU A 313 14.53 -3.94 -23.00
C GLU A 313 15.27 -3.08 -21.98
N LYS A 314 15.05 -1.76 -22.00
CA LYS A 314 15.68 -0.84 -21.05
C LYS A 314 15.26 -1.13 -19.60
N ILE A 315 14.00 -1.49 -19.37
CA ILE A 315 13.49 -1.85 -18.03
C ILE A 315 14.11 -3.15 -17.53
N ASN A 316 14.26 -4.13 -18.42
CA ASN A 316 14.77 -5.46 -18.07
C ASN A 316 16.31 -5.57 -18.11
N LYS A 317 17.03 -4.53 -18.55
CA LYS A 317 18.50 -4.51 -18.64
C LYS A 317 19.21 -4.41 -17.28
N THR A 318 18.54 -4.73 -16.18
CA THR A 318 19.16 -4.65 -14.85
C THR A 318 19.99 -5.91 -14.63
N GLU A 319 21.30 -5.82 -14.86
CA GLU A 319 22.22 -6.92 -14.61
C GLU A 319 22.27 -7.25 -13.12
N ASN A 320 22.11 -8.54 -12.79
CA ASN A 320 22.27 -9.01 -11.42
C ASN A 320 23.76 -9.25 -11.14
N ASN A 321 24.45 -8.19 -10.69
CA ASN A 321 25.88 -8.23 -10.39
C ASN A 321 26.27 -9.35 -9.41
N LEU A 322 25.41 -9.62 -8.41
CA LEU A 322 25.63 -10.69 -7.45
C LEU A 322 25.62 -12.06 -8.13
N LYS A 323 24.62 -12.33 -8.98
CA LYS A 323 24.56 -13.57 -9.75
C LYS A 323 25.76 -13.73 -10.69
N ASN A 324 26.13 -12.66 -11.40
CA ASN A 324 27.30 -12.65 -12.28
C ASN A 324 28.60 -12.94 -11.52
N TYR A 325 28.76 -12.39 -10.32
CA TYR A 325 29.89 -12.68 -9.43
C TYR A 325 29.92 -14.14 -8.99
N LEU A 326 28.77 -14.71 -8.60
CA LEU A 326 28.67 -16.10 -8.16
C LEU A 326 28.93 -17.10 -9.29
N ASP A 327 28.41 -16.83 -10.48
CA ASP A 327 28.61 -17.70 -11.64
C ASP A 327 30.04 -17.58 -12.21
N GLY A 328 30.71 -16.44 -12.01
CA GLY A 328 32.07 -16.17 -12.50
C GLY A 328 33.21 -16.47 -11.52
N SER A 329 32.93 -16.69 -10.23
CA SER A 329 33.96 -16.92 -9.21
C SER A 329 34.17 -18.41 -8.92
N SER A 330 35.43 -18.80 -8.74
CA SER A 330 35.80 -20.19 -8.40
C SER A 330 35.50 -20.57 -6.95
N GLY A 331 35.12 -19.62 -6.10
CA GLY A 331 34.86 -19.81 -4.67
C GLY A 331 33.41 -20.22 -4.34
N TRP A 332 32.56 -20.39 -5.35
CA TRP A 332 31.14 -20.71 -5.17
C TRP A 332 30.72 -21.91 -6.01
N LYS A 333 29.84 -22.75 -5.45
CA LYS A 333 29.20 -23.86 -6.16
C LYS A 333 27.69 -23.80 -6.01
N VAL A 334 26.96 -24.22 -7.03
CA VAL A 334 25.52 -24.45 -6.94
C VAL A 334 25.26 -25.74 -6.19
N LEU A 335 24.62 -25.66 -5.03
CA LEU A 335 24.19 -26.84 -4.25
C LEU A 335 22.83 -27.37 -4.70
N TYR A 336 21.91 -26.47 -5.02
CA TYR A 336 20.55 -26.81 -5.39
C TYR A 336 20.01 -25.81 -6.41
N ARG A 337 19.21 -26.28 -7.36
CA ARG A 337 18.53 -25.43 -8.34
C ARG A 337 17.19 -26.06 -8.72
N ASP A 338 16.13 -25.26 -8.71
CA ASP A 338 14.84 -25.61 -9.30
C ASP A 338 14.35 -24.47 -10.22
N ASP A 339 13.05 -24.43 -10.53
CA ASP A 339 12.47 -23.39 -11.39
C ASP A 339 12.32 -22.03 -10.70
N VAL A 340 12.36 -22.00 -9.36
CA VAL A 340 12.11 -20.82 -8.53
C VAL A 340 13.41 -20.29 -7.96
N ALA A 341 14.24 -21.15 -7.36
CA ALA A 341 15.35 -20.76 -6.51
C ALA A 341 16.64 -21.59 -6.72
N THR A 342 17.76 -20.88 -6.74
CA THR A 342 19.11 -21.45 -6.81
C THR A 342 19.82 -21.18 -5.48
N VAL A 343 20.34 -22.24 -4.86
CA VAL A 343 21.17 -22.18 -3.66
C VAL A 343 22.64 -22.28 -4.08
N TYR A 344 23.41 -21.26 -3.76
CA TYR A 344 24.86 -21.23 -3.88
C TYR A 344 25.49 -21.47 -2.51
N SER A 345 26.58 -22.22 -2.48
CA SER A 345 27.42 -22.40 -1.30
C SER A 345 28.83 -21.96 -1.58
N ARG A 346 29.41 -21.30 -0.60
CA ARG A 346 30.84 -21.00 -0.56
C ARG A 346 31.64 -22.30 -0.42
N LEU A 347 32.76 -22.40 -1.12
CA LEU A 347 33.69 -23.53 -1.10
C LEU A 347 34.68 -23.46 0.07
#